data_AF-W9NMF3-F1
#
_entry.id   AF-W9NMF3-F1
#
_cell.length_a   1.000
_cell.length_b   1.000
_cell.length_c   1.000
_cell.angle_alpha   90.00
_cell.angle_beta   90.00
_cell.angle_gamma   90.00
#
_symmetry.space_group_name_H-M   'P 1'
#
loop_
_entity.id
_entity.type
_entity.pdbx_description
1 polymer ?
#
loop_
_entity_poly.entity_id
_entity_poly.type
_entity_poly.pdbx_seq_one_letter_code
_entity_poly.pdbx_strand_id
1 'polypeptide(L)'
;MQSLHLLAWHGYSKMSHWPQFWNPRTLGYQFLAEARRLWELEIGNARLTTIQAAIVLSLVHDANGSDEVGRSYLTQAVAAAHAMHLFSTPTKNSDDLEYYARAFTAWALFGLQAVHSFHVFRAPILSMPPSIQLSTQDDCYGDFGLRYPSAKGPVSVNYANTFRTLSEFRVIINDVAAVFFSGFKNTPDTIVDRIKGFCIRLDSWYRSLSPGLKPTEILFPWQLKLHMHYYNLIVCLLETLRMTTAPALVDDSVQKALSDAKIKMETLLRLYYLRHGFGSYDIFIVILLAFIGFMHAKTLDSSKMVDLESRKSTVVLVVKGLGDQSNNCYLARVVFRLLKGSIGSKNDFLLKEVGIVEEDGEDEKAMEEQVNSSWPVDLEWIDVDPEKNRLDNKIRKTKELEF
;
A
#
# COMPACT_ATOMS: atom_id res chain seq x y z
N MET A 1 2.13 -8.08 22.18
CA MET A 1 2.48 -9.44 21.75
C MET A 1 1.40 -10.05 20.85
N GLN A 2 0.12 -10.04 21.24
CA GLN A 2 -0.97 -10.61 20.44
C GLN A 2 -1.21 -9.90 19.09
N SER A 3 -1.04 -8.58 18.98
CA SER A 3 -1.15 -7.85 17.70
C SER A 3 -0.04 -8.24 16.71
N LEU A 4 1.19 -8.50 17.19
CA LEU A 4 2.28 -9.04 16.37
C LEU A 4 1.98 -10.47 15.90
N HIS A 5 1.37 -11.29 16.76
CA HIS A 5 0.87 -12.61 16.36
C HIS A 5 -0.25 -12.51 15.32
N LEU A 6 -1.05 -11.45 15.30
CA LEU A 6 -2.10 -11.22 14.32
C LEU A 6 -1.55 -10.90 12.92
N LEU A 7 -0.49 -10.07 12.83
CA LEU A 7 0.21 -9.86 11.55
C LEU A 7 0.99 -11.11 11.11
N ALA A 8 1.59 -11.83 12.05
CA ALA A 8 2.22 -13.11 11.77
C ALA A 8 1.20 -14.19 11.36
N TRP A 9 -0.05 -14.09 11.83
CA TRP A 9 -1.16 -14.98 11.50
C TRP A 9 -1.55 -14.87 10.03
N HIS A 10 -1.53 -13.66 9.47
CA HIS A 10 -1.72 -13.50 8.03
C HIS A 10 -0.68 -14.26 7.21
N GLY A 11 0.52 -14.54 7.76
CA GLY A 11 1.58 -15.29 7.08
C GLY A 11 1.59 -16.82 7.28
N TYR A 12 0.62 -17.43 7.98
CA TYR A 12 0.64 -18.87 8.30
C TYR A 12 -0.26 -19.71 7.37
N SER A 13 0.33 -20.55 6.50
CA SER A 13 -0.32 -21.14 5.30
C SER A 13 -1.01 -22.51 5.46
N LYS A 14 -1.19 -23.04 6.68
CA LYS A 14 -1.58 -24.47 6.88
C LYS A 14 -3.03 -24.77 7.30
N MET A 15 -3.99 -23.83 7.20
CA MET A 15 -5.37 -24.06 7.67
C MET A 15 -6.45 -23.60 6.66
N SER A 16 -7.54 -24.37 6.55
CA SER A 16 -8.72 -24.12 5.69
C SER A 16 -9.65 -23.03 6.24
N HIS A 17 -10.36 -22.30 5.36
CA HIS A 17 -11.28 -21.15 5.62
C HIS A 17 -10.63 -19.82 6.05
N TRP A 18 -9.37 -19.62 5.67
CA TRP A 18 -8.50 -18.51 6.09
C TRP A 18 -9.02 -17.05 5.84
N PRO A 19 -9.72 -16.69 4.74
CA PRO A 19 -10.04 -15.27 4.47
C PRO A 19 -11.31 -14.75 5.15
N GLN A 20 -12.11 -15.61 5.79
CA GLN A 20 -13.37 -15.22 6.43
C GLN A 20 -13.08 -14.55 7.78
N PHE A 21 -12.63 -13.30 7.74
CA PHE A 21 -12.25 -12.57 8.95
C PHE A 21 -13.40 -12.35 9.93
N TRP A 22 -14.65 -12.59 9.51
CA TRP A 22 -15.87 -12.57 10.33
C TRP A 22 -16.23 -13.94 10.94
N ASN A 23 -15.53 -15.02 10.58
CA ASN A 23 -15.84 -16.36 11.06
C ASN A 23 -15.20 -16.59 12.46
N PRO A 24 -16.01 -16.73 13.53
CA PRO A 24 -15.52 -16.82 14.91
C PRO A 24 -14.74 -18.10 15.22
N ARG A 25 -14.82 -19.11 14.35
CA ARG A 25 -14.07 -20.36 14.49
C ARG A 25 -12.63 -20.25 13.97
N THR A 26 -12.31 -19.18 13.25
CA THR A 26 -10.94 -18.94 12.78
C THR A 26 -10.09 -18.36 13.91
N LEU A 27 -8.83 -18.79 13.98
CA LEU A 27 -7.88 -18.23 14.95
C LEU A 27 -7.57 -16.75 14.66
N GLY A 28 -7.61 -16.33 13.39
CA GLY A 28 -7.46 -14.92 13.01
C GLY A 28 -8.54 -14.03 13.64
N TYR A 29 -9.80 -14.46 13.56
CA TYR A 29 -10.90 -13.79 14.25
C TYR A 29 -10.66 -13.75 15.76
N GLN A 30 -10.34 -14.89 16.38
CA GLN A 30 -10.19 -14.98 17.83
C GLN A 30 -9.06 -14.08 18.35
N PHE A 31 -7.92 -14.03 17.66
CA PHE A 31 -6.84 -13.11 18.01
C PHE A 31 -7.21 -11.65 17.79
N LEU A 32 -7.92 -11.31 16.71
CA LEU A 32 -8.38 -9.94 16.47
C LEU A 32 -9.41 -9.51 17.53
N ALA A 33 -10.36 -10.38 17.87
CA ALA A 33 -11.37 -10.12 18.89
C ALA A 33 -10.73 -9.89 20.26
N GLU A 34 -9.75 -10.71 20.65
CA GLU A 34 -9.03 -10.51 21.91
C GLU A 34 -8.14 -9.26 21.88
N ALA A 35 -7.46 -8.99 20.77
CA ALA A 35 -6.68 -7.76 20.60
C ALA A 35 -7.56 -6.50 20.72
N ARG A 36 -8.79 -6.54 20.17
CA ARG A 36 -9.79 -5.47 20.31
C ARG A 36 -10.28 -5.33 21.74
N ARG A 37 -10.61 -6.45 22.42
CA ARG A 37 -11.02 -6.43 23.83
C ARG A 37 -9.94 -5.81 24.72
N LEU A 38 -8.67 -6.16 24.49
CA LEU A 38 -7.54 -5.55 25.21
C LEU A 38 -7.33 -4.09 24.85
N TRP A 39 -7.52 -3.72 23.57
CA TRP A 39 -7.48 -2.31 23.15
C TRP A 39 -8.50 -1.47 23.91
N GLU A 40 -9.75 -1.95 24.01
CA GLU A 40 -10.85 -1.27 24.69
C GLU A 40 -10.55 -1.01 26.18
N LEU A 41 -9.84 -1.93 26.85
CA LEU A 41 -9.39 -1.75 28.23
C LEU A 41 -8.26 -0.72 28.39
N GLU A 42 -7.52 -0.45 27.31
CA GLU A 42 -6.36 0.45 27.29
C GLU A 42 -6.67 1.83 26.70
N ILE A 43 -7.92 2.07 26.29
CA ILE A 43 -8.37 3.39 25.80
C ILE A 43 -8.08 4.44 26.87
N GLY A 44 -7.41 5.52 26.46
CA GLY A 44 -7.01 6.63 27.34
C GLY A 44 -5.61 6.49 27.94
N ASN A 45 -5.00 5.30 27.93
CA ASN A 45 -3.64 5.07 28.43
C ASN A 45 -2.59 5.22 27.32
N ALA A 46 -2.15 6.46 27.06
CA ALA A 46 -1.17 6.75 26.02
C ALA A 46 0.23 6.20 26.39
N ARG A 47 0.70 5.19 25.65
CA ARG A 47 2.00 4.52 25.78
C ARG A 47 2.55 4.19 24.39
N LEU A 48 3.86 4.02 24.24
CA LEU A 48 4.46 3.62 22.94
C LEU A 48 3.83 2.33 22.41
N THR A 49 3.61 1.35 23.29
CA THR A 49 3.02 0.06 22.93
C THR A 49 1.54 0.17 22.56
N THR A 50 0.77 1.09 23.13
CA THR A 50 -0.62 1.32 22.71
C THR A 50 -0.65 1.98 21.33
N ILE A 51 0.22 2.96 21.07
CA ILE A 51 0.35 3.54 19.73
C ILE A 51 0.71 2.48 18.68
N GLN A 52 1.71 1.63 18.97
CA GLN A 52 2.12 0.53 18.09
C GLN A 52 1.01 -0.51 17.89
N ALA A 53 0.22 -0.81 18.93
CA ALA A 53 -0.91 -1.73 18.81
C ALA A 53 -2.01 -1.17 17.89
N ALA A 54 -2.34 0.12 17.98
CA ALA A 54 -3.30 0.75 17.07
C ALA A 54 -2.84 0.76 15.61
N ILE A 55 -1.55 1.01 15.36
CA ILE A 55 -0.95 0.89 14.01
C ILE A 55 -1.19 -0.52 13.44
N VAL A 56 -0.94 -1.54 14.25
CA VAL A 56 -1.14 -2.94 13.82
C VAL A 56 -2.62 -3.26 13.59
N LEU A 57 -3.52 -2.80 14.48
CA LEU A 57 -4.97 -2.96 14.30
C LEU A 57 -5.44 -2.29 13.01
N SER A 58 -4.93 -1.10 12.68
CA SER A 58 -5.21 -0.45 11.40
C SER A 58 -4.87 -1.33 10.22
N LEU A 59 -3.64 -1.84 10.15
CA LEU A 59 -3.17 -2.67 9.05
C LEU A 59 -4.00 -3.94 8.84
N VAL A 60 -4.47 -4.54 9.94
CA VAL A 60 -5.31 -5.74 9.89
C VAL A 60 -6.70 -5.40 9.35
N HIS A 61 -7.27 -4.26 9.76
CA HIS A 61 -8.54 -3.79 9.21
C HIS A 61 -8.42 -3.42 7.73
N ASP A 62 -7.30 -2.81 7.30
CA ASP A 62 -7.01 -2.58 5.89
C ASP A 62 -7.00 -3.90 5.12
N ALA A 63 -6.32 -4.93 5.63
CA ALA A 63 -6.24 -6.26 5.00
C ALA A 63 -7.59 -6.97 4.86
N ASN A 64 -8.54 -6.63 5.74
CA ASN A 64 -9.89 -7.19 5.76
C ASN A 64 -10.89 -6.39 4.92
N GLY A 65 -10.46 -5.31 4.25
CA GLY A 65 -11.37 -4.42 3.52
C GLY A 65 -12.26 -3.60 4.43
N SER A 66 -11.74 -3.20 5.60
CA SER A 66 -12.41 -2.36 6.59
C SER A 66 -11.56 -1.11 6.92
N ASP A 67 -11.00 -0.47 5.90
CA ASP A 67 -10.04 0.65 6.05
C ASP A 67 -10.61 1.86 6.82
N GLU A 68 -11.93 2.07 6.83
CA GLU A 68 -12.57 3.11 7.66
C GLU A 68 -12.39 2.84 9.16
N VAL A 69 -12.54 1.58 9.56
CA VAL A 69 -12.27 1.14 10.92
C VAL A 69 -10.77 1.26 11.21
N GLY A 70 -9.92 0.86 10.24
CA GLY A 70 -8.47 0.99 10.35
C GLY A 70 -8.03 2.44 10.57
N ARG A 71 -8.59 3.37 9.80
CA ARG A 71 -8.35 4.81 9.94
C ARG A 71 -8.73 5.34 11.33
N SER A 72 -9.81 4.85 11.94
CA SER A 72 -10.16 5.22 13.32
C SER A 72 -9.05 4.83 14.31
N TYR A 73 -8.46 3.65 14.16
CA TYR A 73 -7.29 3.25 14.97
C TYR A 73 -6.07 4.16 14.71
N LEU A 74 -5.79 4.54 13.46
CA LEU A 74 -4.74 5.52 13.16
C LEU A 74 -5.00 6.88 13.81
N THR A 75 -6.23 7.38 13.78
CA THR A 75 -6.61 8.62 14.45
C THR A 75 -6.38 8.53 15.96
N GLN A 76 -6.77 7.42 16.59
CA GLN A 76 -6.50 7.17 18.01
C GLN A 76 -5.00 7.09 18.32
N ALA A 77 -4.21 6.45 17.45
CA ALA A 77 -2.75 6.39 17.58
C ALA A 77 -2.11 7.78 17.52
N VAL A 78 -2.57 8.64 16.60
CA VAL A 78 -2.11 10.04 16.49
C VAL A 78 -2.49 10.84 17.74
N ALA A 79 -3.72 10.71 18.24
CA ALA A 79 -4.14 11.38 19.47
C ALA A 79 -3.29 10.95 20.68
N ALA A 80 -3.03 9.65 20.84
CA ALA A 80 -2.14 9.13 21.88
C ALA A 80 -0.69 9.63 21.73
N ALA A 81 -0.17 9.69 20.49
CA ALA A 81 1.16 10.23 20.22
C ALA A 81 1.26 11.73 20.55
N HIS A 82 0.21 12.52 20.30
CA HIS A 82 0.14 13.92 20.75
C HIS A 82 0.14 14.04 22.27
N ALA A 83 -0.65 13.22 22.97
CA ALA A 83 -0.68 13.21 24.44
C ALA A 83 0.68 12.85 25.06
N MET A 84 1.51 12.07 24.35
CA MET A 84 2.88 11.75 24.75
C MET A 84 3.93 12.76 24.30
N HIS A 85 3.56 13.84 23.61
CA HIS A 85 4.49 14.78 22.95
C HIS A 85 5.50 14.08 22.02
N LEU A 86 5.06 13.04 21.31
CA LEU A 86 5.94 12.17 20.54
C LEU A 86 6.48 12.83 19.26
N PHE A 87 5.76 13.84 18.74
CA PHE A 87 6.15 14.58 17.53
C PHE A 87 7.08 15.77 17.80
N SER A 88 7.32 16.12 19.05
CA SER A 88 8.16 17.26 19.44
C SER A 88 9.59 16.81 19.78
N THR A 89 10.54 17.74 19.70
CA THR A 89 11.92 17.48 20.15
C THR A 89 11.91 17.17 21.65
N PRO A 90 12.48 16.04 22.10
CA PRO A 90 12.56 15.73 23.53
C PRO A 90 13.30 16.85 24.28
N THR A 91 12.71 17.37 25.35
CA THR A 91 13.27 18.49 26.13
C THR A 91 14.47 18.10 27.00
N LYS A 92 14.70 16.80 27.20
CA LYS A 92 15.88 16.14 27.82
C LYS A 92 15.71 14.64 27.62
N ASN A 93 16.79 13.89 27.43
CA ASN A 93 16.92 12.49 27.87
C ASN A 93 18.41 12.09 27.90
N SER A 94 18.78 11.29 28.90
CA SER A 94 20.11 10.69 29.11
C SER A 94 20.21 9.23 28.63
N ASP A 95 19.13 8.68 28.06
CA ASP A 95 19.05 7.29 27.57
C ASP A 95 18.73 7.27 26.06
N ASP A 96 19.70 6.79 25.28
CA ASP A 96 19.62 6.68 23.83
C ASP A 96 18.52 5.70 23.38
N LEU A 97 18.24 4.65 24.16
CA LEU A 97 17.26 3.63 23.78
C LEU A 97 15.84 4.16 23.80
N GLU A 98 15.47 4.92 24.84
CA GLU A 98 14.16 5.56 24.91
C GLU A 98 13.99 6.55 23.77
N TYR A 99 15.02 7.35 23.47
CA TYR A 99 14.99 8.29 22.34
C TYR A 99 14.73 7.55 21.02
N TYR A 100 15.45 6.46 20.74
CA TYR A 100 15.28 5.68 19.52
C TYR A 100 13.89 5.05 19.43
N ALA A 101 13.36 4.48 20.51
CA ALA A 101 12.01 3.91 20.52
C ALA A 101 10.94 4.96 20.24
N ARG A 102 11.10 6.17 20.79
CA ARG A 102 10.18 7.30 20.57
C ARG A 102 10.25 7.81 19.13
N ALA A 103 11.46 8.07 18.63
CA ALA A 103 11.68 8.54 17.26
C ALA A 103 11.15 7.52 16.24
N PHE A 104 11.48 6.25 16.41
CA PHE A 104 10.99 5.18 15.55
C PHE A 104 9.46 5.13 15.52
N THR A 105 8.81 5.15 16.69
CA THR A 105 7.34 5.09 16.77
C THR A 105 6.69 6.32 16.13
N ALA A 106 7.24 7.52 16.34
CA ALA A 106 6.75 8.76 15.73
C ALA A 106 6.77 8.69 14.19
N TRP A 107 7.91 8.30 13.63
CA TRP A 107 8.14 8.23 12.19
C TRP A 107 7.42 7.05 11.54
N ALA A 108 7.29 5.92 12.24
CA ALA A 108 6.50 4.79 11.78
C ALA A 108 5.01 5.16 11.66
N LEU A 109 4.46 5.84 12.68
CA LEU A 109 3.08 6.33 12.66
C LEU A 109 2.84 7.35 11.55
N PHE A 110 3.69 8.39 11.48
CA PHE A 110 3.62 9.41 10.43
C PHE A 110 3.68 8.78 9.03
N GLY A 111 4.63 7.86 8.85
CA GLY A 111 4.85 7.21 7.59
C GLY A 111 3.70 6.29 7.17
N LEU A 112 3.14 5.51 8.10
CA LEU A 112 2.01 4.63 7.79
C LEU A 112 0.76 5.44 7.45
N GLN A 113 0.42 6.46 8.24
CA GLN A 113 -0.76 7.28 7.95
C GLN A 113 -0.64 8.03 6.62
N ALA A 114 0.58 8.40 6.20
CA ALA A 114 0.83 9.04 4.91
C ALA A 114 0.53 8.08 3.75
N VAL A 115 1.04 6.84 3.83
CA VAL A 115 0.78 5.79 2.82
C VAL A 115 -0.70 5.46 2.76
N HIS A 116 -1.34 5.25 3.92
CA HIS A 116 -2.77 4.99 4.00
C HIS A 116 -3.55 6.14 3.35
N SER A 117 -3.34 7.38 3.79
CA SER A 117 -4.07 8.56 3.31
C SER A 117 -3.90 8.79 1.81
N PHE A 118 -2.69 8.57 1.27
CA PHE A 118 -2.44 8.64 -0.17
C PHE A 118 -3.25 7.60 -0.94
N HIS A 119 -3.21 6.33 -0.51
CA HIS A 119 -3.90 5.26 -1.25
C HIS A 119 -5.42 5.29 -1.10
N VAL A 120 -5.98 5.77 0.02
CA VAL A 120 -7.44 5.90 0.20
C VAL A 120 -8.02 7.25 -0.29
N PHE A 121 -7.17 8.10 -0.87
CA PHE A 121 -7.51 9.44 -1.37
C PHE A 121 -8.17 10.30 -0.29
N ARG A 122 -7.50 10.42 0.86
CA ARG A 122 -7.93 11.25 1.99
C ARG A 122 -6.80 12.16 2.42
N ALA A 123 -7.17 13.30 3.01
CA ALA A 123 -6.20 14.17 3.65
C ALA A 123 -5.41 13.40 4.73
N PRO A 124 -4.09 13.62 4.83
CA PRO A 124 -3.30 13.10 5.94
C PRO A 124 -3.86 13.51 7.30
N ILE A 125 -3.74 12.63 8.28
CA ILE A 125 -4.07 12.95 9.68
C ILE A 125 -3.01 13.89 10.25
N LEU A 126 -1.74 13.67 9.87
CA LEU A 126 -0.61 14.54 10.20
C LEU A 126 -0.16 15.30 8.96
N SER A 127 -0.27 16.63 8.98
CA SER A 127 0.17 17.47 7.87
C SER A 127 1.68 17.67 7.81
N MET A 128 2.38 17.53 8.94
CA MET A 128 3.82 17.76 9.05
C MET A 128 4.54 16.53 9.60
N PRO A 129 5.80 16.29 9.19
CA PRO A 129 6.61 15.22 9.75
C PRO A 129 6.93 15.47 11.24
N PRO A 130 7.28 14.41 11.99
CA PRO A 130 7.74 14.56 13.37
C PRO A 130 8.98 15.47 13.46
N SER A 131 9.03 16.34 14.47
CA SER A 131 10.21 17.18 14.75
C SER A 131 11.33 16.40 15.45
N ILE A 132 11.00 15.33 16.17
CA ILE A 132 11.99 14.38 16.70
C ILE A 132 12.78 13.76 15.54
N GLN A 133 14.10 13.82 15.60
CA GLN A 133 14.96 13.40 14.49
C GLN A 133 15.24 11.89 14.55
N LEU A 134 15.29 11.24 13.39
CA LEU A 134 15.83 9.88 13.29
C LEU A 134 17.34 9.92 13.53
N SER A 135 17.87 8.93 14.26
CA SER A 135 19.32 8.80 14.44
C SER A 135 20.03 8.57 13.11
N THR A 136 21.23 9.12 12.98
CA THR A 136 22.15 8.85 11.87
C THR A 136 23.00 7.61 12.10
N GLN A 137 23.02 7.07 13.33
CA GLN A 137 23.76 5.85 13.67
C GLN A 137 23.11 4.61 13.03
N ASP A 138 23.92 3.72 12.48
CA ASP A 138 23.43 2.55 11.73
C ASP A 138 22.92 1.42 12.64
N ASP A 139 23.34 1.40 13.91
CA ASP A 139 22.99 0.39 14.92
C ASP A 139 21.87 0.82 15.89
N CYS A 140 21.31 2.02 15.73
CA CYS A 140 20.34 2.60 16.66
C CYS A 140 19.05 1.78 16.89
N TYR A 141 18.69 0.90 15.95
CA TYR A 141 17.54 -0.01 16.07
C TYR A 141 17.95 -1.48 16.08
N GLY A 142 19.25 -1.77 16.16
CA GLY A 142 19.82 -3.07 15.83
C GLY A 142 19.68 -3.42 14.34
N ASP A 143 20.13 -4.62 13.98
CA ASP A 143 19.96 -5.16 12.64
C ASP A 143 19.47 -6.61 12.67
N PHE A 144 18.80 -7.02 11.60
CA PHE A 144 18.25 -8.36 11.45
C PHE A 144 19.06 -9.12 10.40
N GLY A 145 19.57 -10.29 10.78
CA GLY A 145 20.18 -11.24 9.84
C GLY A 145 19.11 -12.15 9.23
N LEU A 146 18.78 -11.94 7.96
CA LEU A 146 17.83 -12.80 7.25
C LEU A 146 18.53 -13.98 6.59
N ARG A 147 18.07 -15.19 6.90
CA ARG A 147 18.46 -16.40 6.15
C ARG A 147 17.58 -16.52 4.92
N TYR A 148 18.08 -16.04 3.79
CA TYR A 148 17.39 -16.16 2.52
C TYR A 148 17.73 -17.49 1.84
N PRO A 149 16.77 -18.22 1.23
CA PRO A 149 17.04 -19.53 0.62
C PRO A 149 18.16 -19.51 -0.42
N SER A 150 18.31 -18.41 -1.16
CA SER A 150 19.36 -18.24 -2.18
C SER A 150 20.68 -17.66 -1.65
N ALA A 151 20.75 -17.29 -0.36
CA ALA A 151 21.94 -16.68 0.23
C ALA A 151 22.84 -17.74 0.87
N LYS A 152 24.17 -17.57 0.73
CA LYS A 152 25.17 -18.48 1.35
C LYS A 152 25.27 -18.33 2.88
N GLY A 153 24.67 -17.28 3.43
CA GLY A 153 24.67 -16.97 4.86
C GLY A 153 23.63 -15.91 5.20
N PRO A 154 23.52 -15.51 6.47
CA PRO A 154 22.63 -14.42 6.88
C PRO A 154 22.97 -13.12 6.14
N VAL A 155 21.96 -12.44 5.62
CA VAL A 155 22.12 -11.13 4.98
C VAL A 155 21.56 -10.06 5.90
N SER A 156 22.33 -9.00 6.10
CA SER A 156 21.92 -7.80 6.83
C SER A 156 20.77 -7.10 6.10
N VAL A 157 19.76 -6.65 6.85
CA VAL A 157 18.66 -5.84 6.31
C VAL A 157 19.05 -4.36 6.21
N ASN A 158 20.08 -3.96 6.96
CA ASN A 158 20.46 -2.57 7.15
C ASN A 158 19.21 -1.74 7.52
N TYR A 159 18.57 -2.16 8.61
CA TYR A 159 17.24 -1.71 8.97
C TYR A 159 17.15 -0.21 9.21
N ALA A 160 18.10 0.38 9.95
CA ALA A 160 18.10 1.80 10.28
C ALA A 160 18.16 2.69 9.03
N ASN A 161 19.09 2.39 8.12
CA ASN A 161 19.19 3.12 6.85
C ASN A 161 17.93 2.93 5.98
N THR A 162 17.42 1.70 5.87
CA THR A 162 16.19 1.42 5.11
C THR A 162 15.00 2.19 5.66
N PHE A 163 14.84 2.23 6.99
CA PHE A 163 13.76 2.96 7.66
C PHE A 163 13.87 4.48 7.45
N ARG A 164 15.09 5.03 7.51
CA ARG A 164 15.35 6.46 7.24
C ARG A 164 14.98 6.82 5.80
N THR A 165 15.47 6.06 4.83
CA THR A 165 15.15 6.25 3.40
C THR A 165 13.64 6.16 3.13
N LEU A 166 12.95 5.19 3.73
CA LEU A 166 11.49 5.08 3.64
C LEU A 166 10.77 6.27 4.29
N SER A 167 11.27 6.75 5.42
CA SER A 167 10.69 7.89 6.14
C SER A 167 10.75 9.16 5.28
N GLU A 168 11.88 9.45 4.66
CA GLU A 168 12.06 10.58 3.72
C GLU A 168 11.10 10.49 2.54
N PHE A 169 10.95 9.30 1.94
CA PHE A 169 9.99 9.07 0.85
C PHE A 169 8.54 9.34 1.28
N ARG A 170 8.18 8.89 2.48
CA ARG A 170 6.84 9.05 3.04
C ARG A 170 6.50 10.51 3.37
N VAL A 171 7.48 11.38 3.61
CA VAL A 171 7.25 12.84 3.67
C VAL A 171 6.73 13.35 2.33
N ILE A 172 7.33 12.92 1.21
CA ILE A 172 6.88 13.35 -0.12
C ILE A 172 5.47 12.83 -0.40
N ILE A 173 5.18 11.57 -0.08
CA ILE A 173 3.84 10.99 -0.21
C ILE A 173 2.81 11.79 0.62
N ASN A 174 3.16 12.14 1.86
CA ASN A 174 2.29 12.92 2.74
C ASN A 174 1.94 14.28 2.13
N ASP A 175 2.94 14.99 1.61
CA ASP A 175 2.74 16.30 1.00
C ASP A 175 1.87 16.21 -0.27
N VAL A 176 2.05 15.16 -1.08
CA VAL A 176 1.19 14.89 -2.25
C VAL A 176 -0.25 14.68 -1.79
N ALA A 177 -0.48 13.79 -0.81
CA ALA A 177 -1.81 13.54 -0.28
C ALA A 177 -2.45 14.80 0.33
N ALA A 178 -1.67 15.64 1.02
CA ALA A 178 -2.15 16.90 1.56
C ALA A 178 -2.58 17.87 0.46
N VAL A 179 -1.84 17.95 -0.65
CA VAL A 179 -2.18 18.85 -1.78
C VAL A 179 -3.44 18.40 -2.51
N PHE A 180 -3.57 17.10 -2.81
CA PHE A 180 -4.64 16.59 -3.66
C PHE A 180 -5.93 16.23 -2.89
N PHE A 181 -5.85 15.89 -1.59
CA PHE A 181 -6.98 15.32 -0.86
C PHE A 181 -7.51 16.16 0.31
N SER A 182 -6.96 17.35 0.56
CA SER A 182 -7.43 18.25 1.63
C SER A 182 -8.63 19.13 1.23
N GLY A 183 -9.20 18.93 0.03
CA GLY A 183 -10.37 19.67 -0.44
C GLY A 183 -10.10 21.12 -0.86
N PHE A 184 -8.83 21.55 -0.89
CA PHE A 184 -8.46 22.85 -1.42
C PHE A 184 -8.61 22.85 -2.95
N LYS A 185 -9.34 23.84 -3.48
CA LYS A 185 -9.44 24.04 -4.92
C LYS A 185 -8.13 24.65 -5.44
N ASN A 186 -7.31 23.83 -6.09
CA ASN A 186 -6.12 24.30 -6.77
C ASN A 186 -6.48 24.68 -8.22
N THR A 187 -5.90 25.77 -8.73
CA THR A 187 -5.99 26.07 -10.17
C THR A 187 -5.14 25.07 -10.97
N PRO A 188 -5.46 24.83 -12.25
CA PRO A 188 -4.63 23.97 -13.11
C PRO A 188 -3.14 24.35 -13.10
N ASP A 189 -2.81 25.62 -13.18
CA ASP A 189 -1.42 26.11 -13.12
C ASP A 189 -0.75 25.77 -11.78
N THR A 190 -1.48 25.93 -10.66
CA THR A 190 -0.97 25.55 -9.34
C THR A 190 -0.69 24.05 -9.26
N ILE A 191 -1.58 23.21 -9.81
CA ILE A 191 -1.42 21.76 -9.84
C ILE A 191 -0.17 21.37 -10.64
N VAL A 192 0.03 21.99 -11.81
CA VAL A 192 1.21 21.77 -12.66
C VAL A 192 2.50 22.09 -11.91
N ASP A 193 2.57 23.25 -11.27
CA ASP A 193 3.77 23.67 -10.52
C ASP A 193 4.04 22.77 -9.32
N ARG A 194 2.98 22.34 -8.61
CA ARG A 194 3.07 21.37 -7.51
C ARG A 194 3.62 20.03 -8.00
N ILE A 195 3.10 19.49 -9.10
CA ILE A 195 3.54 18.22 -9.69
C ILE A 195 5.01 18.30 -10.10
N LYS A 196 5.42 19.36 -10.80
CA LYS A 196 6.83 19.57 -11.17
C LYS A 196 7.74 19.57 -9.93
N GLY A 197 7.33 20.30 -8.89
CA GLY A 197 8.05 20.32 -7.61
C GLY A 197 8.17 18.93 -6.97
N PHE A 198 7.10 18.14 -6.98
CA PHE A 198 7.13 16.76 -6.47
C PHE A 198 8.02 15.84 -7.30
N CYS A 199 7.96 15.91 -8.64
CA CYS A 199 8.83 15.12 -9.51
C CYS A 199 10.32 15.43 -9.27
N ILE A 200 10.68 16.72 -9.08
CA ILE A 200 12.06 17.12 -8.76
C ILE A 200 12.50 16.55 -7.40
N ARG A 201 11.66 16.66 -6.37
CA ARG A 201 11.93 16.10 -5.03
C ARG A 201 12.11 14.58 -5.08
N LEU A 202 11.25 13.89 -5.84
CA LEU A 202 11.31 12.44 -6.01
C LEU A 202 12.57 12.00 -6.75
N ASP A 203 12.94 12.66 -7.85
CA ASP A 203 14.17 12.35 -8.58
C ASP A 203 15.41 12.60 -7.71
N SER A 204 15.44 13.71 -6.97
CA SER A 204 16.52 14.01 -6.02
C SER A 204 16.65 12.92 -4.94
N TRP A 205 15.55 12.53 -4.31
CA TRP A 205 15.52 11.45 -3.32
C TRP A 205 15.95 10.10 -3.92
N TYR A 206 15.50 9.78 -5.13
CA TYR A 206 15.83 8.51 -5.79
C TYR A 206 17.32 8.42 -6.16
N ARG A 207 17.94 9.55 -6.54
CA ARG A 207 19.39 9.61 -6.82
C ARG A 207 20.23 9.51 -5.55
N SER A 208 19.71 9.94 -4.41
CA SER A 208 20.41 9.87 -3.12
C SER A 208 20.29 8.53 -2.40
N LEU A 209 19.66 7.52 -3.02
CA LEU A 209 19.55 6.19 -2.42
C LEU A 209 20.92 5.60 -2.08
N SER A 210 21.03 5.10 -0.84
CA SER A 210 22.22 4.40 -0.36
C SER A 210 22.57 3.19 -1.27
N PRO A 211 23.84 2.76 -1.35
CA PRO A 211 24.26 1.70 -2.26
C PRO A 211 23.39 0.43 -2.21
N GLY A 212 23.04 -0.06 -1.02
CA GLY A 212 22.21 -1.27 -0.85
C GLY A 212 20.73 -1.11 -1.24
N LEU A 213 20.29 0.10 -1.59
CA LEU A 213 18.94 0.39 -2.09
C LEU A 213 18.97 0.89 -3.54
N LYS A 214 20.12 0.86 -4.22
CA LYS A 214 20.20 1.22 -5.64
C LYS A 214 19.62 0.10 -6.50
N PRO A 215 19.04 0.42 -7.67
CA PRO A 215 18.45 -0.57 -8.57
C PRO A 215 19.38 -1.73 -8.97
N THR A 216 20.70 -1.54 -8.93
CA THR A 216 21.68 -2.58 -9.26
C THR A 216 21.87 -3.61 -8.16
N GLU A 217 21.50 -3.28 -6.91
CA GLU A 217 21.77 -4.10 -5.72
C GLU A 217 20.50 -4.74 -5.13
N ILE A 218 19.31 -4.37 -5.63
CA ILE A 218 18.05 -4.83 -5.03
C ILE A 218 17.78 -6.31 -5.30
N LEU A 219 17.44 -7.03 -4.23
CA LEU A 219 17.15 -8.46 -4.27
C LEU A 219 15.91 -8.82 -3.47
N PHE A 220 15.65 -8.09 -2.37
CA PHE A 220 14.65 -8.45 -1.38
C PHE A 220 13.28 -7.83 -1.63
N PRO A 221 12.19 -8.43 -1.08
CA PRO A 221 10.83 -7.94 -1.26
C PRO A 221 10.65 -6.46 -0.93
N TRP A 222 11.17 -5.98 0.21
CA TRP A 222 11.00 -4.57 0.61
C TRP A 222 11.76 -3.59 -0.30
N GLN A 223 12.90 -4.00 -0.85
CA GLN A 223 13.68 -3.18 -1.78
C GLN A 223 12.93 -3.06 -3.11
N LEU A 224 12.43 -4.17 -3.66
CA LEU A 224 11.62 -4.15 -4.89
C LEU A 224 10.37 -3.30 -4.72
N LYS A 225 9.66 -3.44 -3.58
CA LYS A 225 8.46 -2.64 -3.27
C LYS A 225 8.76 -1.15 -3.11
N LEU A 226 9.93 -0.77 -2.59
CA LEU A 226 10.36 0.63 -2.54
C LEU A 226 10.38 1.24 -3.95
N HIS A 227 11.01 0.56 -4.91
CA HIS A 227 11.08 1.04 -6.30
C HIS A 227 9.72 0.99 -6.98
N MET A 228 8.90 -0.03 -6.73
CA MET A 228 7.54 -0.08 -7.27
C MET A 228 6.69 1.10 -6.77
N HIS A 229 6.77 1.43 -5.48
CA HIS A 229 6.02 2.54 -4.91
C HIS A 229 6.51 3.90 -5.45
N TYR A 230 7.82 4.05 -5.64
CA TYR A 230 8.37 5.21 -6.34
C TYR A 230 7.75 5.39 -7.73
N TYR A 231 7.75 4.33 -8.56
CA TYR A 231 7.17 4.42 -9.90
C TYR A 231 5.65 4.56 -9.88
N ASN A 232 4.95 3.96 -8.92
CA ASN A 232 3.52 4.17 -8.72
C ASN A 232 3.20 5.65 -8.49
N LEU A 233 3.94 6.33 -7.60
CA LEU A 233 3.74 7.75 -7.35
C LEU A 233 4.10 8.61 -8.56
N ILE A 234 5.18 8.29 -9.28
CA ILE A 234 5.55 8.98 -10.52
C ILE A 234 4.45 8.84 -11.58
N VAL A 235 3.91 7.64 -11.79
CA VAL A 235 2.80 7.41 -12.74
C VAL A 235 1.58 8.25 -12.32
N CYS A 236 1.20 8.23 -11.04
CA CYS A 236 0.08 9.02 -10.53
C CYS A 236 0.25 10.53 -10.81
N LEU A 237 1.44 11.07 -10.55
CA LEU A 237 1.76 12.49 -10.78
C LEU A 237 1.77 12.85 -12.26
N LEU A 238 2.42 12.04 -13.11
CA LEU A 238 2.52 12.31 -14.54
C LEU A 238 1.19 12.13 -15.28
N GLU A 239 0.36 11.15 -14.90
CA GLU A 239 -1.00 11.03 -15.43
C GLU A 239 -1.86 12.23 -15.05
N THR A 240 -1.75 12.70 -13.80
CA THR A 240 -2.46 13.90 -13.36
C THR A 240 -2.01 15.12 -14.16
N LEU A 241 -0.71 15.29 -14.39
CA LEU A 241 -0.17 16.37 -15.21
C LEU A 241 -0.72 16.32 -16.65
N ARG A 242 -0.74 15.12 -17.24
CA ARG A 242 -1.27 14.85 -18.58
C ARG A 242 -2.74 15.21 -18.70
N MET A 243 -3.55 14.93 -17.68
CA MET A 243 -4.99 15.24 -17.66
C MET A 243 -5.28 16.70 -17.31
N THR A 244 -4.39 17.38 -16.58
CA THR A 244 -4.59 18.76 -16.15
C THR A 244 -4.36 19.76 -17.29
N THR A 245 -3.46 19.47 -18.24
CA THR A 245 -3.08 20.46 -19.27
C THR A 245 -2.91 19.87 -20.67
N ALA A 246 -3.45 20.56 -21.67
CA ALA A 246 -3.31 20.18 -23.09
C ALA A 246 -1.85 20.16 -23.58
N PRO A 247 -0.94 21.07 -23.17
CA PRO A 247 0.47 20.97 -23.51
C PRO A 247 1.14 19.69 -23.00
N ALA A 248 0.91 19.29 -21.74
CA ALA A 248 1.49 18.07 -21.20
C ALA A 248 0.92 16.80 -21.86
N LEU A 249 -0.31 16.87 -22.38
CA LEU A 249 -0.92 15.78 -23.14
C LEU A 249 -0.12 15.44 -24.42
N VAL A 250 0.52 16.43 -25.05
CA VAL A 250 1.29 16.25 -26.30
C VAL A 250 2.81 16.36 -26.11
N ASP A 251 3.28 16.53 -24.87
CA ASP A 251 4.70 16.63 -24.56
C ASP A 251 5.38 15.25 -24.60
N ASP A 252 6.22 15.02 -25.60
CA ASP A 252 6.94 13.76 -25.80
C ASP A 252 7.80 13.36 -24.59
N SER A 253 8.34 14.33 -23.84
CA SER A 253 9.16 14.05 -22.66
C SER A 253 8.31 13.52 -21.51
N VAL A 254 7.11 14.09 -21.29
CA VAL A 254 6.15 13.63 -20.29
C VAL A 254 5.63 12.25 -20.64
N GLN A 255 5.24 12.04 -21.91
CA GLN A 255 4.77 10.74 -22.40
C GLN A 255 5.84 9.66 -22.26
N LYS A 256 7.08 9.96 -22.63
CA LYS A 256 8.21 9.04 -22.48
C LYS A 256 8.47 8.70 -21.01
N ALA A 257 8.52 9.70 -20.13
CA ALA A 257 8.75 9.48 -18.70
C ALA A 257 7.64 8.63 -18.06
N LEU A 258 6.39 8.88 -18.43
CA LEU A 258 5.23 8.12 -17.99
C LEU A 258 5.29 6.67 -18.48
N SER A 259 5.59 6.46 -19.77
CA SER A 259 5.76 5.13 -20.36
C SER A 259 6.89 4.36 -19.68
N ASP A 260 8.05 5.00 -19.50
CA ASP A 260 9.22 4.41 -18.83
C ASP A 260 8.89 4.01 -17.38
N ALA A 261 8.12 4.83 -16.65
CA ALA A 261 7.70 4.52 -15.29
C ALA A 261 6.78 3.28 -15.24
N LYS A 262 5.80 3.19 -16.14
CA LYS A 262 4.91 2.01 -16.26
C LYS A 262 5.70 0.74 -16.58
N ILE A 263 6.59 0.79 -17.58
CA ILE A 263 7.45 -0.34 -17.97
C ILE A 263 8.32 -0.80 -16.80
N LYS A 264 8.91 0.12 -16.05
CA LYS A 264 9.76 -0.22 -14.88
C LYS A 264 8.94 -0.86 -13.77
N MET A 265 7.74 -0.37 -13.50
CA MET A 265 6.85 -0.94 -12.50
C MET A 265 6.44 -2.37 -12.86
N GLU A 266 6.08 -2.61 -14.13
CA GLU A 266 5.81 -3.93 -14.69
C GLU A 266 7.01 -4.88 -14.62
N THR A 267 8.20 -4.37 -14.94
CA THR A 267 9.46 -5.14 -14.88
C THR A 267 9.76 -5.55 -13.44
N LEU A 268 9.61 -4.62 -12.49
CA LEU A 268 9.80 -4.90 -11.08
C LEU A 268 8.79 -5.95 -10.57
N LEU A 269 7.53 -5.90 -11.02
CA LEU A 269 6.51 -6.89 -10.61
C LEU A 269 6.89 -8.30 -11.08
N ARG A 270 7.35 -8.42 -12.33
CA ARG A 270 7.86 -9.68 -12.88
C ARG A 270 9.07 -10.18 -12.10
N LEU A 271 10.03 -9.31 -11.78
CA LEU A 271 11.20 -9.66 -10.97
C LEU A 271 10.82 -10.10 -9.56
N TYR A 272 9.83 -9.44 -8.94
CA TYR A 272 9.29 -9.83 -7.64
C TYR A 272 8.71 -11.22 -7.69
N TYR A 273 7.83 -11.51 -8.65
CA TYR A 273 7.23 -12.83 -8.82
C TYR A 273 8.28 -13.92 -9.04
N LEU A 274 9.25 -13.69 -9.95
CA LEU A 274 10.29 -14.67 -10.27
C LEU A 274 11.18 -15.02 -9.08
N ARG A 275 11.38 -14.10 -8.14
CA ARG A 275 12.25 -14.31 -6.97
C ARG A 275 11.50 -14.77 -5.73
N HIS A 276 10.29 -14.27 -5.53
CA HIS A 276 9.59 -14.32 -4.24
C HIS A 276 8.21 -14.98 -4.34
N GLY A 277 7.65 -15.11 -5.55
CA GLY A 277 6.26 -15.51 -5.76
C GLY A 277 5.27 -14.54 -5.12
N PHE A 278 4.01 -14.95 -5.04
CA PHE A 278 2.94 -14.21 -4.35
C PHE A 278 2.27 -15.02 -3.24
N GLY A 279 2.82 -16.18 -2.85
CA GLY A 279 2.19 -17.04 -1.84
C GLY A 279 2.25 -16.48 -0.41
N SER A 280 3.25 -15.64 -0.09
CA SER A 280 3.42 -15.04 1.24
C SER A 280 2.59 -13.77 1.37
N TYR A 281 1.89 -13.61 2.48
CA TYR A 281 1.10 -12.41 2.78
C TYR A 281 1.89 -11.11 2.60
N ASP A 282 1.32 -10.18 1.84
CA ASP A 282 1.85 -8.84 1.68
C ASP A 282 0.75 -7.86 1.25
N ILE A 283 0.10 -7.19 2.21
CA ILE A 283 -0.95 -6.22 1.86
C ILE A 283 -0.48 -5.14 0.88
N PHE A 284 0.80 -4.76 0.93
CA PHE A 284 1.31 -3.71 0.04
C PHE A 284 1.42 -4.18 -1.42
N ILE A 285 1.72 -5.47 -1.65
CA ILE A 285 1.73 -6.01 -3.02
C ILE A 285 0.32 -6.02 -3.62
N VAL A 286 -0.73 -6.19 -2.80
CA VAL A 286 -2.13 -6.15 -3.26
C VAL A 286 -2.47 -4.79 -3.87
N ILE A 287 -2.03 -3.69 -3.24
CA ILE A 287 -2.24 -2.33 -3.75
C ILE A 287 -1.54 -2.15 -5.11
N LEU A 288 -0.30 -2.61 -5.23
CA LEU A 288 0.47 -2.51 -6.48
C LEU A 288 -0.11 -3.41 -7.59
N LEU A 289 -0.55 -4.62 -7.24
CA LEU A 289 -1.23 -5.54 -8.15
C LEU A 289 -2.54 -4.94 -8.65
N ALA A 290 -3.35 -4.34 -7.77
CA ALA A 290 -4.59 -3.66 -8.15
C ALA A 290 -4.31 -2.55 -9.16
N PHE A 291 -3.34 -1.68 -8.85
CA PHE A 291 -2.97 -0.57 -9.71
C PHE A 291 -2.52 -1.01 -11.12
N ILE A 292 -1.62 -2.01 -11.20
CA ILE A 292 -1.16 -2.58 -12.48
C ILE A 292 -2.32 -3.26 -13.21
N GLY A 293 -3.12 -4.06 -12.49
CA GLY A 293 -4.23 -4.82 -13.04
C GLY A 293 -5.24 -3.95 -13.76
N PHE A 294 -5.81 -2.96 -13.07
CA PHE A 294 -6.81 -2.07 -13.66
C PHE A 294 -6.23 -1.23 -14.80
N MET A 295 -4.99 -0.76 -14.68
CA MET A 295 -4.30 -0.04 -15.75
C MET A 295 -4.24 -0.85 -17.06
N HIS A 296 -3.94 -2.15 -16.98
CA HIS A 296 -3.88 -3.00 -18.19
C HIS A 296 -5.24 -3.48 -18.65
N ALA A 297 -6.13 -3.88 -17.74
CA ALA A 297 -7.46 -4.41 -18.06
C ALA A 297 -8.25 -3.47 -18.97
N LYS A 298 -8.29 -2.17 -18.67
CA LYS A 298 -8.98 -1.15 -19.49
C LYS A 298 -8.50 -1.04 -20.93
N THR A 299 -7.26 -1.42 -21.18
CA THR A 299 -6.62 -1.23 -22.49
C THR A 299 -6.58 -2.50 -23.32
N LEU A 300 -7.07 -3.64 -22.81
CA LEU A 300 -7.08 -4.90 -23.54
C LEU A 300 -7.79 -4.79 -24.89
N ASP A 301 -8.95 -4.12 -24.92
CA ASP A 301 -9.77 -4.01 -26.14
C ASP A 301 -9.27 -2.96 -27.16
N SER A 302 -8.43 -2.01 -26.73
CA SER A 302 -7.92 -0.90 -27.57
C SER A 302 -6.45 -1.05 -27.98
N SER A 303 -5.81 -2.17 -27.61
CA SER A 303 -4.39 -2.42 -27.85
C SER A 303 -4.08 -2.75 -29.32
N LYS A 304 -2.95 -2.24 -29.83
CA LYS A 304 -2.33 -2.81 -31.03
C LYS A 304 -1.90 -4.26 -30.75
N MET A 305 -1.93 -5.13 -31.77
CA MET A 305 -1.63 -6.56 -31.61
C MET A 305 -0.28 -6.85 -30.95
N VAL A 306 0.76 -6.04 -31.23
CA VAL A 306 2.11 -6.24 -30.68
C VAL A 306 2.17 -5.99 -29.16
N ASP A 307 1.38 -5.02 -28.67
CA ASP A 307 1.34 -4.69 -27.23
C ASP A 307 0.37 -5.61 -26.47
N LEU A 308 -0.57 -6.24 -27.19
CA LEU A 308 -1.65 -7.02 -26.60
C LEU A 308 -1.13 -8.24 -25.83
N GLU A 309 -0.17 -9.00 -26.38
CA GLU A 309 0.37 -10.19 -25.71
C GLU A 309 1.14 -9.84 -24.43
N SER A 310 1.94 -8.77 -24.45
CA SER A 310 2.62 -8.26 -23.25
C SER A 310 1.61 -7.86 -22.17
N ARG A 311 0.52 -7.17 -22.55
CA ARG A 311 -0.55 -6.76 -21.63
C ARG A 311 -1.30 -7.95 -21.06
N LYS A 312 -1.68 -8.94 -21.88
CA LYS A 312 -2.30 -10.18 -21.42
C LYS A 312 -1.41 -10.89 -20.41
N SER A 313 -0.10 -11.00 -20.70
CA SER A 313 0.87 -11.57 -19.76
C SER A 313 0.92 -10.81 -18.44
N THR A 314 0.88 -9.47 -18.46
CA THR A 314 0.82 -8.66 -17.22
C THR A 314 -0.49 -8.93 -16.45
N VAL A 315 -1.63 -9.00 -17.14
CA VAL A 315 -2.94 -9.28 -16.52
C VAL A 315 -2.95 -10.67 -15.88
N VAL A 316 -2.46 -11.70 -16.58
CA VAL A 316 -2.35 -13.07 -16.03
C VAL A 316 -1.49 -13.08 -14.77
N LEU A 317 -0.35 -12.37 -14.79
CA LEU A 317 0.53 -12.25 -13.62
C LEU A 317 -0.17 -11.57 -12.44
N VAL A 318 -0.95 -10.52 -12.70
CA VAL A 318 -1.71 -9.80 -11.65
C VAL A 318 -2.83 -10.67 -11.08
N VAL A 319 -3.61 -11.31 -11.94
CA VAL A 319 -4.68 -12.26 -11.58
C VAL A 319 -4.11 -13.37 -10.71
N LYS A 320 -2.95 -13.92 -11.08
CA LYS A 320 -2.22 -14.87 -10.24
C LYS A 320 -1.83 -14.29 -8.89
N GLY A 321 -1.26 -13.09 -8.87
CA GLY A 321 -0.84 -12.46 -7.63
C GLY A 321 -2.00 -12.20 -6.68
N LEU A 322 -3.11 -11.66 -7.17
CA LEU A 322 -4.31 -11.43 -6.37
C LEU A 322 -4.95 -12.74 -5.93
N GLY A 323 -4.96 -13.78 -6.79
CA GLY A 323 -5.40 -15.12 -6.44
C GLY A 323 -4.58 -15.74 -5.31
N ASP A 324 -3.24 -15.74 -5.41
CA ASP A 324 -2.35 -16.23 -4.35
C ASP A 324 -2.57 -15.42 -3.05
N GLN A 325 -2.66 -14.09 -3.15
CA GLN A 325 -2.90 -13.20 -2.00
C GLN A 325 -4.31 -13.31 -1.43
N SER A 326 -5.31 -13.81 -2.16
CA SER A 326 -6.67 -14.00 -1.63
C SER A 326 -6.74 -15.06 -0.54
N ASN A 327 -5.77 -15.99 -0.53
CA ASN A 327 -5.52 -16.92 0.59
C ASN A 327 -4.81 -16.27 1.77
N ASN A 328 -4.34 -15.03 1.59
CA ASN A 328 -3.53 -14.13 2.42
C ASN A 328 -4.21 -12.88 2.99
N CYS A 329 -5.26 -12.41 2.32
CA CYS A 329 -5.83 -11.09 2.50
C CYS A 329 -7.23 -11.07 1.91
N TYR A 330 -8.28 -10.80 2.71
CA TYR A 330 -9.65 -10.74 2.17
C TYR A 330 -9.79 -9.60 1.16
N LEU A 331 -9.11 -8.48 1.40
CA LEU A 331 -9.07 -7.37 0.45
C LEU A 331 -8.57 -7.79 -0.94
N ALA A 332 -7.59 -8.71 -1.02
CA ALA A 332 -7.11 -9.21 -2.31
C ALA A 332 -8.20 -9.98 -3.06
N ARG A 333 -9.06 -10.72 -2.35
CA ARG A 333 -10.22 -11.42 -2.92
C ARG A 333 -11.25 -10.44 -3.50
N VAL A 334 -11.55 -9.37 -2.76
CA VAL A 334 -12.47 -8.30 -3.22
C VAL A 334 -11.94 -7.65 -4.51
N VAL A 335 -10.67 -7.24 -4.50
CA VAL A 335 -10.03 -6.61 -5.68
C VAL A 335 -9.98 -7.57 -6.86
N PHE A 336 -9.65 -8.84 -6.61
CA PHE A 336 -9.61 -9.87 -7.64
C PHE A 336 -10.93 -9.96 -8.41
N ARG A 337 -12.07 -9.98 -7.71
CA ARG A 337 -13.40 -10.03 -8.33
C ARG A 337 -13.70 -8.80 -9.17
N LEU A 338 -13.43 -7.61 -8.63
CA LEU A 338 -13.63 -6.37 -9.37
C LEU A 338 -12.78 -6.30 -10.62
N LEU A 339 -11.51 -6.75 -10.54
CA LEU A 339 -10.62 -6.81 -11.69
C LEU A 339 -11.11 -7.82 -12.74
N LYS A 340 -11.63 -8.98 -12.32
CA LYS A 340 -12.25 -9.97 -13.21
C LYS A 340 -13.37 -9.32 -14.05
N GLY A 341 -14.23 -8.54 -13.42
CA GLY A 341 -15.28 -7.78 -14.13
C GLY A 341 -14.70 -6.80 -15.18
N SER A 342 -13.56 -6.16 -14.88
CA SER A 342 -12.90 -5.23 -15.81
C SER A 342 -12.14 -5.90 -16.97
N ILE A 343 -11.73 -7.17 -16.84
CA ILE A 343 -11.04 -7.92 -17.91
C ILE A 343 -12.01 -8.25 -19.05
N GLY A 344 -13.29 -8.44 -18.72
CA GLY A 344 -14.37 -8.69 -19.67
C GLY A 344 -14.40 -10.13 -20.20
N SER A 345 -15.60 -10.60 -20.57
CA SER A 345 -15.85 -12.00 -20.93
C SER A 345 -15.03 -12.52 -22.12
N LYS A 346 -14.65 -11.64 -23.05
CA LYS A 346 -13.78 -11.98 -24.19
C LYS A 346 -12.39 -12.47 -23.77
N ASN A 347 -11.94 -12.08 -22.58
CA ASN A 347 -10.62 -12.37 -22.05
C ASN A 347 -10.67 -13.38 -20.88
N ASP A 348 -11.81 -14.04 -20.63
CA ASP A 348 -11.98 -15.00 -19.54
C ASP A 348 -11.00 -16.19 -19.61
N PHE A 349 -10.50 -16.51 -20.80
CA PHE A 349 -9.48 -17.55 -20.98
C PHE A 349 -8.21 -17.27 -20.17
N LEU A 350 -7.86 -15.99 -19.94
CA LEU A 350 -6.71 -15.59 -19.10
C LEU A 350 -6.86 -16.03 -17.64
N LEU A 351 -8.10 -16.14 -17.14
CA LEU A 351 -8.38 -16.56 -15.77
C LEU A 351 -8.20 -18.08 -15.63
N LYS A 352 -8.54 -18.83 -16.68
CA LYS A 352 -8.39 -20.29 -16.72
C LYS A 352 -6.93 -20.72 -16.66
N GLU A 353 -6.02 -19.92 -17.21
CA GLU A 353 -4.56 -20.19 -17.16
C GLU A 353 -4.02 -20.22 -15.72
N VAL A 354 -4.69 -19.55 -14.79
CA VAL A 354 -4.26 -19.43 -13.39
C VAL A 354 -4.88 -20.51 -12.50
N GLY A 355 -5.82 -21.31 -13.02
CA GLY A 355 -6.45 -22.41 -12.28
C GLY A 355 -7.34 -21.96 -11.13
N ILE A 356 -7.92 -20.76 -11.22
CA ILE A 356 -8.76 -20.19 -10.16
C ILE A 356 -10.17 -20.77 -10.24
N VAL A 357 -10.65 -21.33 -9.13
CA VAL A 357 -11.97 -21.94 -9.00
C VAL A 357 -13.05 -20.85 -8.96
N GLU A 358 -14.15 -21.05 -9.70
CA GLU A 358 -15.31 -20.15 -9.65
C GLU A 358 -15.93 -20.16 -8.24
N GLU A 359 -16.24 -18.98 -7.74
CA GLU A 359 -16.84 -18.78 -6.42
C GLU A 359 -18.36 -18.93 -6.50
N ASP A 360 -18.97 -19.40 -5.41
CA ASP A 360 -20.43 -19.55 -5.31
C ASP A 360 -21.11 -18.25 -4.84
N GLY A 361 -22.44 -18.20 -4.88
CA GLY A 361 -23.21 -17.01 -4.50
C GLY A 361 -23.17 -16.64 -3.00
N GLU A 362 -22.71 -17.52 -2.11
CA GLU A 362 -22.57 -17.19 -0.67
C GLU A 362 -21.46 -16.16 -0.45
N ASP A 363 -20.44 -16.26 -1.29
CA ASP A 363 -19.22 -15.49 -1.27
C ASP A 363 -19.46 -14.03 -1.71
N GLU A 364 -20.40 -13.78 -2.62
CA GLU A 364 -20.85 -12.43 -3.02
C GLU A 364 -21.61 -11.72 -1.90
N LYS A 365 -22.55 -12.43 -1.27
CA LYS A 365 -23.31 -11.90 -0.15
C LYS A 365 -22.40 -11.50 1.02
N ALA A 366 -21.39 -12.32 1.32
CA ALA A 366 -20.41 -12.00 2.35
C ALA A 366 -19.61 -10.72 2.01
N MET A 367 -19.27 -10.50 0.74
CA MET A 367 -18.59 -9.28 0.32
C MET A 367 -19.45 -8.02 0.54
N GLU A 368 -20.75 -8.08 0.25
CA GLU A 368 -21.68 -6.96 0.51
C GLU A 368 -21.81 -6.63 2.00
N GLU A 369 -21.86 -7.66 2.86
CA GLU A 369 -22.11 -7.50 4.29
C GLU A 369 -20.86 -7.10 5.08
N GLN A 370 -19.67 -7.48 4.62
CA GLN A 370 -18.45 -7.43 5.42
C GLN A 370 -17.46 -6.35 4.96
N VAL A 371 -17.50 -5.92 3.69
CA VAL A 371 -16.61 -4.87 3.19
C VAL A 371 -17.15 -3.50 3.61
N ASN A 372 -16.27 -2.69 4.20
CA ASN A 372 -16.50 -1.29 4.54
C ASN A 372 -15.21 -0.53 4.22
N SER A 373 -14.96 -0.38 2.92
CA SER A 373 -13.72 0.10 2.37
C SER A 373 -13.90 1.36 1.51
N SER A 374 -13.28 2.45 1.95
CA SER A 374 -13.15 3.69 1.20
C SER A 374 -12.04 3.65 0.16
N TRP A 375 -11.14 2.67 0.15
CA TRP A 375 -10.08 2.56 -0.86
C TRP A 375 -10.63 2.65 -2.30
N PRO A 376 -10.23 3.66 -3.09
CA PRO A 376 -10.59 3.71 -4.49
C PRO A 376 -9.69 2.82 -5.35
N VAL A 377 -10.32 2.06 -6.23
CA VAL A 377 -9.66 1.24 -7.24
C VAL A 377 -9.99 1.76 -8.63
N ASP A 378 -9.28 1.28 -9.66
CA ASP A 378 -9.66 1.56 -11.04
C ASP A 378 -9.60 3.06 -11.43
N LEU A 379 -8.69 3.80 -10.79
CA LEU A 379 -8.42 5.22 -11.06
C LEU A 379 -7.24 5.40 -12.03
N GLU A 380 -7.36 6.38 -12.92
CA GLU A 380 -6.32 6.70 -13.91
C GLU A 380 -5.38 7.82 -13.46
N TRP A 381 -5.84 8.76 -12.63
CA TRP A 381 -5.04 9.83 -12.04
C TRP A 381 -5.58 10.22 -10.66
N ILE A 382 -4.86 11.06 -9.91
CA ILE A 382 -5.15 11.33 -8.50
C ILE A 382 -6.04 12.56 -8.25
N ASP A 383 -6.16 13.47 -9.22
CA ASP A 383 -7.05 14.65 -9.13
C ASP A 383 -8.43 14.34 -9.73
N VAL A 384 -9.12 13.37 -9.14
CA VAL A 384 -10.49 12.98 -9.49
C VAL A 384 -11.31 12.77 -8.24
N ASP A 385 -12.63 12.90 -8.39
CA ASP A 385 -13.57 12.41 -7.38
C ASP A 385 -13.49 10.87 -7.29
N PRO A 386 -12.99 10.31 -6.17
CA PRO A 386 -12.81 8.87 -6.03
C PRO A 386 -14.12 8.14 -5.72
N GLU A 387 -15.23 8.84 -5.42
CA GLU A 387 -16.42 8.23 -4.81
C GLU A 387 -16.94 7.04 -5.64
N LYS A 388 -17.14 7.18 -6.95
CA LYS A 388 -17.65 6.08 -7.80
C LYS A 388 -16.73 4.85 -7.86
N ASN A 389 -15.47 5.02 -7.48
CA ASN A 389 -14.41 4.05 -7.58
C ASN A 389 -14.01 3.44 -6.23
N ARG A 390 -14.57 3.94 -5.12
CA ARG A 390 -14.43 3.30 -3.81
C ARG A 390 -15.02 1.90 -3.83
N LEU A 391 -14.36 0.96 -3.14
CA LEU A 391 -14.77 -0.44 -3.12
C LEU A 391 -16.24 -0.63 -2.73
N ASP A 392 -16.72 0.04 -1.68
CA ASP A 392 -18.15 -0.06 -1.25
C ASP A 392 -19.13 0.38 -2.35
N ASN A 393 -18.74 1.39 -3.14
CA ASN A 393 -19.58 1.91 -4.23
C ASN A 393 -19.53 0.99 -5.45
N LYS A 394 -18.35 0.43 -5.76
CA LYS A 394 -18.19 -0.56 -6.83
C LYS A 394 -18.96 -1.85 -6.53
N ILE A 395 -18.87 -2.38 -5.30
CA ILE A 395 -19.59 -3.58 -4.87
C ILE A 395 -21.10 -3.39 -5.00
N ARG A 396 -21.64 -2.26 -4.49
CA ARG A 396 -23.07 -1.94 -4.60
C ARG A 396 -23.55 -1.80 -6.05
N LYS A 397 -22.71 -1.28 -6.95
CA LYS A 397 -23.08 -1.09 -8.35
C LYS A 397 -23.16 -2.39 -9.15
N THR A 398 -22.32 -3.39 -8.84
CA THR A 398 -22.38 -4.70 -9.51
C THR A 398 -23.77 -5.33 -9.38
N LYS A 399 -24.43 -5.13 -8.22
CA LYS A 399 -25.81 -5.55 -7.94
C LYS A 399 -26.86 -4.93 -8.85
N GLU A 400 -26.73 -3.64 -9.20
CA GLU A 400 -27.71 -2.94 -10.03
C GLU A 400 -27.69 -3.38 -11.50
N LEU A 401 -26.65 -4.10 -11.93
CA LEU A 401 -26.49 -4.60 -13.29
C LEU A 401 -26.92 -6.07 -13.46
N GLU A 402 -27.25 -6.75 -12.36
CA GLU A 402 -27.70 -8.16 -12.33
C GLU A 402 -29.23 -8.29 -12.17
N PHE A 403 -29.94 -7.17 -12.05
CA PHE A 403 -31.41 -7.04 -12.13
C PHE A 403 -31.80 -6.18 -13.34
#